data_AF-A0A9E7HSE7-F1
#
_entry.id   AF-A0A9E7HSE7-F1
#
_cell.length_a   1.000
_cell.length_b   1.000
_cell.length_c   1.000
_cell.angle_alpha   90.00
_cell.angle_beta   90.00
_cell.angle_gamma   90.00
#
_symmetry.space_group_name_H-M   'P 1'
#
loop_
_entity.id
_entity.type
_entity.pdbx_description
1 polymer ?
#
loop_
_entity_poly.entity_id
_entity_poly.type
_entity_poly.pdbx_seq_one_letter_code
_entity_poly.pdbx_strand_id
1 'polypeptide(L)'
;MKELGIRRTIDSVIIGYAKGKITCFFGDLDNIMDVVPGDMVVNAMMATMAAHSGQPAELVYHMSSSVRNPVTYATLEHCGFRYFLANPRVGRDGSVMPTKRLRFIKSMVGFRVLMTLRYKLPLEVSPYTHPCTILPHAF
;
A
#
# COMPACT_ATOMS: atom_id res chain seq x y z
N MET A 1 15.24 17.44 -1.55
CA MET A 1 14.53 16.31 -0.91
C MET A 1 14.32 15.27 -2.00
N LYS A 2 15.07 14.16 -1.99
CA LYS A 2 15.00 13.16 -3.06
C LYS A 2 13.55 12.70 -3.19
N GLU A 3 13.01 12.75 -4.40
CA GLU A 3 11.82 11.98 -4.74
C GLU A 3 12.11 10.53 -4.39
N LEU A 4 11.64 10.11 -3.22
CA LEU A 4 11.43 8.70 -2.95
C LEU A 4 10.52 8.23 -4.07
N GLY A 5 11.01 7.31 -4.91
CA GLY A 5 10.26 6.71 -6.00
C GLY A 5 9.09 5.89 -5.48
N ILE A 6 8.11 6.57 -4.87
CA ILE A 6 6.84 6.04 -4.39
C ILE A 6 6.05 5.70 -5.66
N ARG A 7 6.38 4.55 -6.25
CA ARG A 7 5.50 3.91 -7.22
C ARG A 7 4.19 3.58 -6.51
N ARG A 8 3.07 3.69 -7.24
CA ARG A 8 1.69 3.53 -6.75
C ARG A 8 1.38 2.08 -6.36
N THR A 9 2.11 1.52 -5.41
CA THR A 9 2.00 0.12 -5.00
C THR A 9 1.99 0.07 -3.47
N ILE A 10 2.44 -1.04 -2.87
CA ILE A 10 2.39 -1.27 -1.42
C ILE A 10 3.23 -0.28 -0.60
N ASP A 11 4.32 0.25 -1.17
CA ASP A 11 5.21 1.21 -0.50
C ASP A 11 4.47 2.49 -0.07
N SER A 12 3.52 2.93 -0.90
CA SER A 12 2.68 4.09 -0.60
C SER A 12 1.79 3.84 0.63
N VAL A 13 1.28 2.61 0.77
CA VAL A 13 0.48 2.18 1.91
C VAL A 13 1.34 2.12 3.18
N ILE A 14 2.53 1.52 3.09
CA ILE A 14 3.47 1.41 4.21
C ILE A 14 3.91 2.81 4.69
N ILE A 15 4.26 3.70 3.77
CA ILE A 15 4.65 5.08 4.10
C ILE A 15 3.47 5.86 4.68
N GLY A 16 2.27 5.69 4.12
CA GLY A 16 1.04 6.33 4.62
C GLY A 16 0.70 5.88 6.05
N TYR A 17 0.82 4.57 6.32
CA TYR A 17 0.65 4.00 7.64
C TYR A 17 1.68 4.54 8.63
N ALA A 18 2.96 4.52 8.26
CA ALA A 18 4.06 5.01 9.10
C ALA A 18 3.99 6.53 9.38
N LYS A 19 3.28 7.29 8.54
CA LYS A 19 3.00 8.71 8.74
C LYS A 19 1.66 8.96 9.46
N GLY A 20 0.98 7.91 9.93
CA GLY A 20 -0.34 8.01 10.54
C GLY A 20 -1.46 8.52 9.62
N LYS A 21 -1.21 8.62 8.30
CA LYS A 21 -2.19 9.10 7.31
C LYS A 21 -3.20 8.04 6.91
N ILE A 22 -2.81 6.77 7.02
CA ILE A 22 -3.69 5.62 6.75
C ILE A 22 -4.02 4.96 8.08
N THR A 23 -5.29 5.03 8.47
CA THR A 23 -5.81 4.51 9.74
C THR A 23 -6.72 3.29 9.55
N CYS A 24 -7.18 3.05 8.33
CA CYS A 24 -7.91 1.85 7.94
C CYS A 24 -7.54 1.39 6.53
N PHE A 25 -7.73 0.11 6.25
CA PHE A 25 -7.46 -0.50 4.95
C PHE A 25 -8.53 -1.54 4.61
N PHE A 26 -8.85 -1.66 3.32
CA PHE A 26 -9.73 -2.72 2.84
C PHE A 26 -8.93 -4.01 2.66
N GLY A 27 -9.35 -5.08 3.32
CA GLY A 27 -8.67 -6.37 3.21
C GLY A 27 -9.16 -7.37 4.24
N ASP A 28 -9.00 -8.65 3.90
CA ASP A 28 -9.15 -9.75 4.84
C ASP A 28 -7.77 -10.16 5.37
N LEU A 29 -7.63 -10.16 6.69
CA LEU A 29 -6.39 -10.55 7.36
C LEU A 29 -6.05 -12.03 7.17
N ASP A 30 -7.05 -12.86 6.85
CA ASP A 30 -6.90 -14.29 6.60
C ASP A 30 -6.42 -14.59 5.17
N ASN A 31 -6.46 -13.60 4.27
CA ASN A 31 -5.97 -13.78 2.90
C ASN A 31 -4.45 -13.91 2.86
N ILE A 32 -3.98 -14.78 1.97
CA ILE A 32 -2.56 -15.00 1.69
C ILE A 32 -2.09 -13.90 0.73
N MET A 33 -0.93 -13.31 1.03
CA MET A 33 -0.24 -12.34 0.19
C MET A 33 1.08 -12.95 -0.31
N ASP A 34 1.35 -12.78 -1.60
CA ASP A 34 2.65 -13.14 -2.15
C ASP A 34 3.73 -12.13 -1.74
N VAL A 35 4.72 -12.61 -1.00
CA VAL A 35 5.86 -11.84 -0.52
C VAL A 35 7.13 -12.57 -0.92
N VAL A 36 7.77 -12.08 -1.96
CA VAL A 36 9.05 -12.59 -2.43
C VAL A 36 10.13 -11.55 -2.16
N PRO A 37 11.18 -11.87 -1.39
CA PRO A 37 12.33 -11.01 -1.21
C PRO A 37 12.97 -10.63 -2.56
N GLY A 38 13.44 -9.39 -2.68
CA GLY A 38 13.98 -8.88 -3.96
C GLY A 38 15.22 -9.64 -4.45
N ASP A 39 16.06 -10.09 -3.52
CA ASP A 39 17.22 -10.95 -3.81
C ASP A 39 16.82 -12.29 -4.41
N MET A 40 15.74 -12.92 -3.91
CA MET A 40 15.22 -14.15 -4.51
C MET A 40 14.68 -13.92 -5.93
N VAL A 41 14.03 -12.78 -6.18
CA VAL A 41 13.57 -12.41 -7.53
C VAL A 41 14.76 -12.28 -8.48
N VAL A 42 15.83 -11.60 -8.07
CA VAL A 42 17.04 -11.46 -8.92
C VAL A 42 17.70 -12.82 -9.16
N ASN A 43 17.84 -13.65 -8.11
CA ASN A 43 18.46 -14.96 -8.23
C ASN A 43 17.70 -15.88 -9.18
N ALA A 44 16.38 -15.93 -9.06
CA ALA A 44 15.57 -16.77 -9.93
C ALA A 44 15.49 -16.21 -11.37
N MET A 45 15.57 -14.89 -11.57
CA MET A 45 15.73 -14.31 -12.91
C MET A 45 17.03 -14.80 -13.55
N MET A 46 18.17 -14.70 -12.86
CA MET A 46 19.46 -15.18 -13.37
C MET A 46 19.44 -16.69 -13.66
N ALA A 47 18.89 -17.49 -12.75
CA ALA A 47 18.76 -18.93 -12.93
C ALA A 47 17.91 -19.30 -14.15
N THR A 48 16.79 -18.59 -14.34
CA THR A 48 15.89 -18.79 -15.48
C THR A 48 16.57 -18.45 -16.81
N MET A 49 17.30 -17.32 -16.86
CA MET A 49 18.06 -16.91 -18.03
C MET A 49 19.15 -17.92 -18.40
N ALA A 50 19.87 -18.44 -17.41
CA ALA A 50 20.91 -19.45 -17.63
C ALA A 50 20.31 -20.76 -18.16
N ALA A 51 19.23 -21.24 -17.54
CA ALA A 51 18.60 -22.52 -17.87
C ALA A 51 17.97 -22.55 -19.27
N HIS A 52 17.50 -21.41 -19.77
CA HIS A 52 16.82 -21.30 -21.08
C HIS A 52 17.64 -20.52 -22.11
N SER A 53 18.95 -20.40 -21.89
CA SER A 53 19.84 -19.78 -22.86
C SER A 53 19.83 -20.56 -24.18
N GLY A 54 19.45 -19.89 -25.27
CA GLY A 54 19.38 -20.47 -26.61
C GLY A 54 18.08 -21.21 -26.96
N GLN A 55 17.05 -21.19 -26.11
CA GLN A 55 15.74 -21.72 -26.49
C GLN A 55 14.95 -20.71 -27.34
N PRO A 56 14.33 -21.14 -28.46
CA PRO A 56 13.56 -20.26 -29.34
C PRO A 56 12.16 -19.92 -28.80
N ALA A 57 11.74 -20.51 -27.67
CA ALA A 57 10.42 -20.35 -27.10
C ALA A 57 10.38 -19.25 -26.03
N GLU A 58 9.35 -18.42 -26.06
CA GLU A 58 9.06 -17.45 -25.01
C GLU A 58 8.43 -18.16 -23.80
N LEU A 59 9.16 -18.20 -22.68
CA LEU A 59 8.73 -18.87 -21.45
C LEU A 59 8.39 -17.84 -20.37
N VAL A 60 7.22 -17.99 -19.77
CA VAL A 60 6.75 -17.12 -18.68
C VAL A 60 6.87 -17.85 -17.34
N TYR A 61 7.65 -17.28 -16.42
CA TYR A 61 7.82 -17.80 -15.06
C TYR A 61 7.07 -16.94 -14.06
N HIS A 62 6.12 -17.53 -13.34
CA HIS A 62 5.45 -16.89 -12.22
C HIS A 62 6.21 -17.23 -10.92
N MET A 63 6.82 -16.22 -10.32
CA MET A 63 7.37 -16.35 -8.97
C MET A 63 6.33 -16.02 -7.91
N SER A 64 6.00 -17.02 -7.10
CA SER A 64 5.06 -16.92 -5.99
C SER A 64 5.62 -17.64 -4.77
N SER A 65 5.31 -17.12 -3.59
CA SER A 65 5.70 -17.66 -2.29
C SER A 65 4.58 -18.49 -1.63
N SER A 66 3.34 -18.26 -2.05
CA SER A 66 2.13 -18.62 -1.32
C SER A 66 1.91 -20.13 -1.13
N VAL A 67 2.49 -20.98 -1.98
CA VAL A 67 2.31 -22.44 -1.91
C VAL A 67 3.13 -23.08 -0.79
N ARG A 68 4.37 -22.61 -0.58
CA ARG A 68 5.31 -23.23 0.38
C ARG A 68 5.51 -22.39 1.64
N ASN A 69 5.36 -21.08 1.54
CA ASN A 69 5.53 -20.15 2.66
C ASN A 69 4.42 -19.10 2.64
N PRO A 70 3.16 -19.51 2.93
CA PRO A 70 2.03 -18.59 2.91
C PRO A 70 2.20 -17.53 4.00
N VAL A 71 2.28 -16.26 3.57
CA VAL A 71 2.25 -15.11 4.46
C VAL A 71 0.86 -14.50 4.41
N THR A 72 0.19 -14.38 5.55
CA THR A 72 -1.13 -13.74 5.60
C THR A 72 -1.01 -12.22 5.78
N TYR A 73 -2.07 -11.49 5.44
CA TYR A 73 -2.15 -10.06 5.76
C TYR A 73 -2.07 -9.80 7.28
N ALA A 74 -2.54 -10.73 8.12
CA ALA A 74 -2.35 -10.66 9.57
C ALA A 74 -0.87 -10.62 9.96
N THR A 75 -0.05 -11.48 9.37
CA THR A 75 1.40 -11.51 9.61
C THR A 75 2.05 -10.19 9.19
N LEU A 76 1.64 -9.62 8.06
CA LEU A 76 2.17 -8.36 7.55
C LEU A 76 1.80 -7.16 8.41
N GLU A 77 0.52 -7.08 8.83
CA GLU A 77 0.07 -6.06 9.79
C GLU A 77 0.87 -6.17 11.08
N HIS A 78 1.04 -7.38 11.61
CA HIS A 78 1.75 -7.61 12.85
C HIS A 78 3.23 -7.21 12.76
N CYS A 79 3.91 -7.62 11.68
CA CYS A 79 5.29 -7.25 11.42
C CYS A 79 5.44 -5.73 11.26
N GLY A 80 4.56 -5.09 10.48
CA GLY A 80 4.57 -3.64 10.28
C GLY A 80 4.32 -2.88 11.58
N PHE A 81 3.31 -3.28 12.37
CA PHE A 81 3.02 -2.70 13.67
C PHE A 81 4.20 -2.82 14.62
N ARG A 82 4.79 -4.01 14.77
CA ARG A 82 5.96 -4.22 15.62
C ARG A 82 7.16 -3.37 15.19
N TYR A 83 7.42 -3.30 13.88
CA TYR A 83 8.53 -2.52 13.35
C TYR A 83 8.39 -1.03 13.68
N PHE A 84 7.22 -0.42 13.41
CA PHE A 84 7.00 1.00 13.68
C PHE A 84 6.74 1.31 15.16
N LEU A 85 6.38 0.31 15.98
CA LEU A 85 6.34 0.48 17.43
C LEU A 85 7.76 0.58 18.00
N ALA A 86 8.68 -0.26 17.53
CA ALA A 86 10.09 -0.23 17.94
C ALA A 86 10.87 0.92 17.31
N ASN A 87 10.49 1.35 16.09
CA ASN A 87 11.14 2.39 15.31
C ASN A 87 10.11 3.47 14.91
N PRO A 88 9.61 4.26 15.88
CA PRO A 88 8.58 5.24 15.58
C PRO A 88 9.16 6.34 14.69
N ARG A 89 8.36 6.80 13.72
CA ARG A 89 8.80 7.87 12.84
C ARG A 89 8.75 9.22 13.55
N VAL A 90 9.78 10.02 13.32
CA VAL A 90 9.85 11.41 13.79
C VAL A 90 9.37 12.34 12.68
N GLY A 91 8.43 13.21 13.02
CA GLY A 91 7.93 14.27 12.16
C GLY A 91 8.98 15.33 11.87
N ARG A 92 8.69 16.24 10.94
CA ARG A 92 9.60 17.35 10.61
C ARG A 92 9.78 18.33 11.77
N ASP A 93 8.79 18.38 12.65
CA ASP A 93 8.73 19.17 13.87
C ASP A 93 9.42 18.50 15.07
N GLY A 94 10.04 17.33 14.86
CA GLY A 94 10.67 16.56 15.94
C GLY A 94 9.69 15.73 16.77
N SER A 95 8.38 15.78 16.47
CA SER A 95 7.37 15.00 17.19
C SER A 95 7.45 13.52 16.82
N VAL A 96 7.29 12.64 17.81
CA VAL A 96 7.23 11.19 17.57
C VAL A 96 5.82 10.83 17.12
N MET A 97 5.68 10.22 15.94
CA MET A 97 4.39 9.78 15.42
C MET A 97 3.92 8.54 16.20
N PRO A 98 2.74 8.59 16.85
CA PRO A 98 2.25 7.45 17.60
C PRO A 98 1.83 6.32 16.66
N THR A 99 2.43 5.15 16.85
CA THR A 99 2.09 3.94 16.09
C THR A 99 0.80 3.33 16.64
N LYS A 100 -0.23 3.26 15.80
CA LYS A 100 -1.52 2.63 16.10
C LYS A 100 -1.73 1.46 15.16
N ARG A 101 -2.39 0.39 15.62
CA ARG A 101 -2.75 -0.73 14.74
C ARG A 101 -3.67 -0.27 13.61
N LEU A 102 -3.44 -0.82 12.43
CA LEU A 102 -4.24 -0.54 11.24
C LEU A 102 -5.55 -1.31 11.30
N ARG A 103 -6.68 -0.62 11.09
CA ARG A 103 -8.00 -1.28 11.07
C ARG A 103 -8.27 -1.89 9.69
N PHE A 104 -8.53 -3.19 9.64
CA PHE A 104 -8.93 -3.87 8.40
C PHE A 104 -10.45 -3.99 8.31
N ILE A 105 -10.99 -3.70 7.12
CA ILE A 105 -12.42 -3.78 6.82
C ILE A 105 -12.59 -4.83 5.71
N LYS A 106 -13.24 -5.94 6.06
CA LYS A 106 -13.45 -7.07 5.14
C LYS A 106 -14.53 -6.78 4.08
N SER A 107 -15.55 -5.97 4.43
CA SER A 107 -16.67 -5.65 3.53
C SER A 107 -16.39 -4.41 2.69
N MET A 108 -16.48 -4.53 1.36
CA MET A 108 -16.35 -3.40 0.44
C MET A 108 -17.46 -2.36 0.66
N VAL A 109 -18.67 -2.80 1.01
CA VAL A 109 -19.79 -1.91 1.34
C VAL A 109 -19.45 -1.10 2.59
N GLY A 110 -19.01 -1.77 3.66
CA GLY A 110 -18.60 -1.10 4.89
C GLY A 110 -17.42 -0.14 4.68
N PHE A 111 -16.44 -0.53 3.87
CA PHE A 111 -15.31 0.32 3.51
C PHE A 111 -15.74 1.57 2.74
N ARG A 112 -16.62 1.43 1.74
CA ARG A 112 -17.18 2.56 0.98
C ARG A 112 -17.99 3.51 1.85
N VAL A 113 -18.82 2.99 2.75
CA VAL A 113 -19.59 3.81 3.71
C VAL A 113 -18.64 4.60 4.60
N LEU A 114 -17.65 3.94 5.21
CA LEU A 114 -16.65 4.63 6.03
C LEU A 114 -15.92 5.70 5.24
N MET A 115 -15.44 5.38 4.04
CA MET A 115 -14.69 6.31 3.20
C MET A 115 -15.54 7.51 2.80
N THR A 116 -16.83 7.29 2.50
CA THR A 116 -17.78 8.34 2.17
C THR A 116 -18.00 9.28 3.36
N LEU A 117 -18.29 8.73 4.54
CA LEU A 117 -18.58 9.51 5.74
C LEU A 117 -17.36 10.27 6.27
N ARG A 118 -16.18 9.63 6.28
CA ARG A 118 -14.96 10.18 6.90
C ARG A 118 -14.17 11.10 5.99
N TYR A 119 -14.22 10.89 4.68
CA TYR A 119 -13.34 11.59 3.74
C TYR A 119 -14.12 12.31 2.65
N LYS A 120 -15.08 11.65 1.97
CA LYS A 120 -15.79 12.27 0.84
C LYS A 120 -16.70 13.43 1.28
N LEU A 121 -17.60 13.20 2.23
CA LEU A 121 -18.56 14.22 2.66
C LEU A 121 -17.89 15.48 3.23
N PRO A 122 -16.88 15.40 4.12
CA PRO A 122 -16.19 16.60 4.60
C PRO A 122 -15.50 17.39 3.48
N LEU A 123 -15.05 16.73 2.40
CA LEU A 123 -14.45 17.41 1.25
C LEU A 123 -15.52 18.11 0.40
N GLU A 124 -16.68 17.50 0.21
CA GLU A 124 -17.79 18.10 -0.55
C GLU A 124 -18.43 19.28 0.18
N VAL A 125 -18.48 19.23 1.51
CA VAL A 125 -19.05 20.30 2.36
C VAL A 125 -18.02 21.36 2.76
N SER A 126 -16.73 21.15 2.42
CA SER A 126 -15.67 22.10 2.76
C SER A 126 -15.89 23.44 2.06
N PRO A 127 -15.90 24.58 2.80
CA PRO A 127 -16.09 25.91 2.21
C PRO A 127 -14.94 26.35 1.29
N TYR A 128 -13.85 25.58 1.23
CA TYR A 128 -12.72 25.81 0.31
C TYR A 128 -12.93 25.19 -1.08
N THR A 129 -14.03 24.47 -1.30
CA THR A 129 -14.44 24.00 -2.61
C THR A 129 -15.28 25.10 -3.27
N HIS A 130 -14.64 26.20 -3.67
CA HIS A 130 -15.32 27.21 -4.49
C HIS A 130 -15.76 26.56 -5.82
N PRO A 131 -17.06 26.58 -6.16
CA PRO A 131 -17.48 26.30 -7.52
C PRO A 131 -17.04 27.51 -8.36
N CYS A 132 -15.91 27.41 -9.05
CA CYS A 132 -15.70 28.21 -10.24
C CYS A 132 -16.62 27.68 -11.32
N THR A 133 -17.90 27.99 -11.20
CA THR A 133 -18.91 27.74 -12.23
C THR A 133 -19.96 28.82 -12.05
N ILE A 134 -19.79 29.90 -12.80
CA ILE A 134 -20.78 30.69 -13.54
C ILE A 134 -20.08 31.99 -13.96
N LEU A 135 -19.69 32.08 -15.24
CA LEU A 135 -20.05 33.25 -16.02
C LEU A 135 -20.47 32.76 -17.42
N PRO A 136 -21.71 33.03 -17.87
CA PRO A 136 -22.14 32.75 -19.22
C PRO A 136 -21.71 33.91 -20.13
N HIS A 137 -21.32 33.59 -21.37
CA HIS A 137 -21.11 34.49 -22.51
C HIS A 137 -19.97 35.53 -22.43
N ALA A 138 -18.96 35.36 -23.29
CA ALA A 138 -18.61 36.29 -24.35
C ALA A 138 -17.52 35.67 -25.26
N PHE A 139 -17.61 36.01 -26.54
CA PHE A 139 -16.85 35.59 -27.72
C PHE A 139 -15.34 35.32 -27.52
#